data_AF-A0A952FEU8-F1
#
_entry.id   AF-A0A952FEU8-F1
#
_cell.length_a   1.000
_cell.length_b   1.000
_cell.length_c   1.000
_cell.angle_alpha   90.00
_cell.angle_beta   90.00
_cell.angle_gamma   90.00
#
_symmetry.space_group_name_H-M   'P 1'
#
loop_
_entity.id
_entity.type
_entity.pdbx_description
1 polymer ?
#
loop_
_entity_poly.entity_id
_entity_poly.type
_entity_poly.pdbx_seq_one_letter_code
_entity_poly.pdbx_strand_id
1 'polypeptide(L)' 'MAEAPPSPIDLLVIGAGPAGARAALRAQACGLDVLLVDENSDAGGQVWRPLPPGFTRAADVRPSAEAVQGDALRAELSR' A
#
# COMPACT_ATOMS: atom_id res chain seq x y z
N MET A 1 -23.65 20.06 10.79
CA MET A 1 -23.74 18.77 10.07
C MET A 1 -23.03 17.76 10.96
N ALA A 2 -23.71 16.72 11.42
CA ALA A 2 -23.09 15.70 12.27
C ALA A 2 -22.35 14.70 11.38
N GLU A 3 -21.05 14.53 11.61
CA GLU A 3 -20.23 13.45 11.02
C GLU A 3 -20.89 12.11 11.38
N ALA A 4 -21.15 11.25 10.40
CA ALA A 4 -21.60 9.89 10.70
C ALA A 4 -20.48 9.17 11.49
N PRO A 5 -20.81 8.35 12.51
CA PRO A 5 -19.79 7.57 13.19
C PRO A 5 -19.05 6.72 12.17
N PRO A 6 -17.71 6.60 12.26
CA PRO A 6 -16.96 5.79 11.33
C PRO A 6 -17.50 4.36 11.37
N SER A 7 -17.65 3.74 10.19
CA SER A 7 -17.97 2.32 10.08
C SER A 7 -16.99 1.53 10.97
N PRO A 8 -17.45 0.50 11.69
CA PRO A 8 -16.57 -0.30 12.54
C PRO A 8 -15.43 -0.89 11.70
N ILE A 9 -14.20 -0.67 12.13
CA ILE A 9 -13.00 -1.29 11.55
C ILE A 9 -12.74 -2.58 12.33
N ASP A 10 -12.66 -3.71 11.64
CA ASP A 10 -12.33 -5.00 12.26
C ASP A 10 -10.82 -5.16 12.50
N LEU A 11 -9.99 -4.53 11.66
CA LEU A 11 -8.53 -4.65 11.72
C LEU A 11 -7.82 -3.34 11.38
N LEU A 12 -6.96 -2.87 12.27
CA LEU A 12 -5.97 -1.81 12.01
C LEU A 12 -4.60 -2.43 11.73
N VAL A 13 -3.99 -2.07 10.61
CA VAL A 13 -2.61 -2.40 10.25
C VAL A 13 -1.78 -1.13 10.21
N ILE A 14 -0.69 -1.09 10.99
CA ILE A 14 0.27 0.02 11.00
C ILE A 14 1.52 -0.40 10.23
N GLY A 15 1.82 0.32 9.15
CA GLY A 15 2.91 0.09 8.21
C GLY A 15 2.45 -0.51 6.89
N ALA A 16 2.53 0.25 5.80
CA ALA A 16 2.26 -0.13 4.41
C ALA A 16 3.52 -0.61 3.67
N GLY A 17 4.48 -1.19 4.40
CA GLY A 17 5.54 -2.01 3.81
C GLY A 17 5.01 -3.33 3.23
N PRO A 18 5.88 -4.18 2.64
CA PRO A 18 5.47 -5.43 2.01
C PRO A 18 4.64 -6.33 2.92
N ALA A 19 5.06 -6.47 4.19
CA ALA A 19 4.35 -7.31 5.15
C ALA A 19 2.97 -6.77 5.51
N GLY A 20 2.88 -5.50 5.94
CA GLY A 20 1.63 -4.92 6.41
C GLY A 20 0.61 -4.71 5.30
N ALA A 21 1.03 -4.26 4.12
CA ALA A 21 0.13 -4.11 2.99
C ALA A 21 -0.43 -5.47 2.51
N ARG A 22 0.39 -6.52 2.45
CA ARG A 22 -0.09 -7.87 2.09
C ARG A 22 -0.99 -8.46 3.18
N ALA A 23 -0.72 -8.19 4.46
CA ALA A 23 -1.60 -8.58 5.56
C ALA A 23 -2.98 -7.90 5.45
N ALA A 24 -2.99 -6.59 5.16
CA ALA A 24 -4.22 -5.82 4.98
C ALA A 24 -5.05 -6.34 3.80
N LEU A 25 -4.43 -6.53 2.63
CA LEU A 25 -5.08 -7.10 1.45
C LEU A 25 -5.63 -8.51 1.72
N ARG A 26 -4.88 -9.34 2.45
CA ARG A 26 -5.34 -10.69 2.79
C ARG A 26 -6.53 -10.67 3.76
N ALA A 27 -6.52 -9.79 4.75
CA ALA A 27 -7.61 -9.60 5.69
C ALA A 27 -8.88 -9.08 4.98
N GLN A 28 -8.73 -8.11 4.09
CA GLN A 28 -9.82 -7.61 3.25
C GLN A 28 -10.41 -8.73 2.38
N ALA A 29 -9.58 -9.57 1.78
CA ALA A 29 -10.03 -10.74 1.01
C ALA A 29 -10.78 -11.79 1.85
N CYS A 30 -10.65 -11.75 3.18
CA CYS A 30 -11.44 -12.56 4.11
C CYS A 30 -12.74 -11.88 4.56
N GLY A 31 -13.05 -10.68 4.07
CA GLY A 31 -14.27 -9.94 4.36
C GLY A 31 -14.20 -9.02 5.58
N LEU A 32 -13.00 -8.70 6.07
CA LEU A 32 -12.81 -7.74 7.17
C LEU A 32 -12.79 -6.30 6.66
N ASP A 33 -13.34 -5.37 7.44
CA ASP A 33 -13.13 -3.93 7.25
C ASP A 33 -11.75 -3.55 7.80
N VAL A 34 -10.82 -3.23 6.90
CA VAL A 34 -9.40 -3.02 7.23
C VAL A 34 -9.00 -1.55 7.05
N LEU A 35 -8.37 -0.97 8.07
CA LEU A 35 -7.67 0.30 7.97
C LEU A 35 -6.16 0.07 7.92
N LEU A 36 -5.52 0.46 6.82
CA LEU A 36 -4.06 0.46 6.67
C LEU A 36 -3.53 1.88 6.82
N VAL A 37 -2.58 2.08 7.73
CA VAL A 37 -1.98 3.40 8.01
C VAL A 37 -0.47 3.32 7.89
N ASP A 38 0.15 4.28 7.22
CA ASP A 38 1.60 4.46 7.16
C ASP A 38 1.94 5.95 7.32
N GLU A 39 3.17 6.26 7.72
CA GLU A 39 3.68 7.63 7.79
C GLU A 39 3.96 8.22 6.40
N ASN A 40 4.22 7.36 5.40
CA ASN A 40 4.48 7.74 4.02
C ASN A 40 3.17 7.80 3.23
N SER A 41 3.12 8.70 2.24
CA SER A 41 1.98 8.83 1.32
C SER A 41 1.76 7.59 0.45
N ASP A 42 2.84 6.88 0.13
CA ASP A 42 2.85 5.78 -0.81
C ASP A 42 3.29 4.47 -0.14
N ALA A 43 2.57 3.38 -0.42
CA ALA A 43 2.90 2.06 0.08
C ALA A 43 4.19 1.51 -0.56
N GLY A 44 4.90 0.66 0.20
CA GLY A 44 6.10 -0.05 -0.24
C GLY A 44 7.21 -0.14 0.80
N GLY A 45 7.19 0.73 1.82
CA GLY A 45 8.16 0.73 2.92
C GLY A 45 9.61 0.92 2.44
N GLN A 46 10.53 0.12 2.98
CA GLN A 46 11.97 0.23 2.66
C GLN A 46 12.37 -0.59 1.42
N VAL A 47 11.71 -1.72 1.18
CA VAL A 47 12.10 -2.68 0.13
C VAL A 47 11.42 -2.38 -1.21
N TRP A 48 10.15 -2.00 -1.17
CA TRP A 48 9.33 -1.71 -2.37
C TRP A 48 9.05 -0.22 -2.52
N ARG A 49 9.94 0.61 -1.98
CA ARG A 49 9.83 2.06 -1.93
C ARG A 49 9.57 2.64 -3.34
N PRO A 50 8.61 3.56 -3.51
CA PRO A 50 8.42 4.25 -4.78
C PRO A 50 9.63 5.13 -5.11
N LEU A 51 9.73 5.54 -6.38
CA LEU A 51 10.67 6.58 -6.76
C LEU A 51 10.31 7.90 -6.07
N PRO A 52 11.31 8.72 -5.69
CA PRO A 52 11.04 10.04 -5.15
C PRO A 52 10.25 10.90 -6.16
N PRO A 53 9.48 11.90 -5.68
CA PRO A 53 8.78 12.82 -6.56
C PRO A 53 9.71 13.46 -7.60
N GLY A 54 9.28 13.47 -8.86
CA GLY A 54 10.06 14.02 -9.98
C GLY A 54 11.06 13.05 -10.63
N PHE A 55 11.22 11.84 -10.09
CA PHE A 55 12.05 10.81 -10.70
C PHE A 55 11.20 9.85 -11.55
N THR A 56 11.72 9.48 -12.70
CA THR A 56 11.13 8.48 -13.60
C THR A 56 12.17 7.45 -13.98
N ARG A 57 11.72 6.24 -14.35
CA ARG A 57 12.61 5.22 -14.89
C ARG A 57 12.91 5.56 -16.35
N ALA A 58 14.17 5.48 -16.75
CA ALA A 58 14.54 5.58 -18.15
C ALA A 58 13.89 4.43 -18.95
N ALA A 59 13.43 4.72 -20.17
CA ALA A 59 12.61 3.80 -20.95
C ALA A 59 13.32 2.49 -21.34
N ASP A 60 14.65 2.54 -21.43
CA ASP A 60 15.53 1.43 -21.82
C ASP A 60 16.09 0.64 -20.61
N VAL A 61 15.82 1.09 -19.38
CA VAL A 61 16.28 0.42 -18.16
C VAL A 61 15.20 -0.52 -17.65
N ARG A 62 15.53 -1.83 -17.55
CA ARG A 62 14.62 -2.80 -16.94
C ARG A 62 14.47 -2.51 -15.43
N PRO A 63 13.24 -2.49 -14.89
CA PRO A 63 13.03 -2.38 -13.45
C PRO A 63 13.52 -3.64 -12.73
N SER A 64 13.97 -3.48 -11.48
CA SER A 64 14.27 -4.62 -10.62
C SER A 64 12.99 -5.38 -10.23
N ALA A 65 13.15 -6.59 -9.72
CA ALA A 65 12.02 -7.39 -9.23
C ALA A 65 11.25 -6.65 -8.12
N GLU A 66 11.97 -5.98 -7.21
CA GLU A 66 11.41 -5.21 -6.10
C GLU A 66 10.59 -4.01 -6.60
N ALA A 67 11.08 -3.33 -7.64
CA ALA A 67 10.36 -2.23 -8.27
C ALA A 67 9.04 -2.71 -8.90
N VAL A 68 9.07 -3.83 -9.63
CA VAL A 68 7.87 -4.44 -10.22
C VAL A 68 6.88 -4.87 -9.14
N GLN A 69 7.35 -5.53 -8.09
CA GLN A 69 6.51 -5.97 -6.97
C GLN A 69 5.88 -4.79 -6.23
N GLY A 70 6.63 -3.71 -6.00
CA GLY A 70 6.10 -2.50 -5.37
C GLY A 70 5.04 -1.80 -6.22
N ASP A 71 5.26 -1.68 -7.52
CA ASP A 71 4.28 -1.10 -8.45
C ASP A 71 2.99 -1.93 -8.47
N ALA A 72 3.11 -3.26 -8.49
CA ALA A 72 1.97 -4.17 -8.42
C ALA A 72 1.19 -4.04 -7.09
N LEU A 73 1.89 -3.97 -5.96
CA LEU A 73 1.26 -3.78 -4.64
C LEU A 73 0.46 -2.48 -4.58
N ARG A 74 1.03 -1.36 -5.03
CA ARG A 74 0.33 -0.06 -5.05
C ARG A 74 -0.90 -0.08 -5.95
N ALA A 75 -0.81 -0.74 -7.11
CA ALA A 75 -1.95 -0.92 -8.01
C ALA A 75 -3.05 -1.82 -7.42
N GLU A 76 -2.71 -2.78 -6.57
CA GLU A 76 -3.66 -3.63 -5.84
C GLU A 76 -4.38 -2.84 -4.73
N LEU A 77 -3.65 -2.01 -3.98
CA LEU A 77 -4.18 -1.17 -2.90
C LEU A 77 -5.07 -0.02 -3.39
N SER A 78 -4.98 0.35 -4.67
CA SER A 78 -5.75 1.47 -5.26
C SER A 78 -7.10 1.02 -5.85
N ARG A 79 -7.50 -0.23 -5.61
CA ARG A 79 -8.78 -0.81 -6.06
C ARG A 79 -9.85 -0.67 -5.00
#